data_AF-A0A7S0FXZ0-F1
#
_entry.id   AF-A0A7S0FXZ0-F1
#
_cell.length_a   1.000
_cell.length_b   1.000
_cell.length_c   1.000
_cell.angle_alpha   90.00
_cell.angle_beta   90.00
_cell.angle_gamma   90.00
#
_symmetry.space_group_name_H-M   'P 1'
#
loop_
_entity.id
_entity.type
_entity.pdbx_description
1 polymer ?
#
loop_
_entity_poly.entity_id
_entity_poly.type
_entity_poly.pdbx_seq_one_letter_code
_entity_poly.pdbx_strand_id
1 'polypeptide(L)'
;PRPFEAYAKAPEGGPVLDFCFFPGFTWDYLPTCCFLTSSQDHPIHLRDALSGTLRNTYRPYNQVDEVCHAFSLCFSIDGSRILAGFPQAIRIFDVQRPGRQVEEWLLSTRKGRGQKGIIG
;
A
#
# COMPACT_ATOMS: atom_id res chain seq x y z
N PRO A 1 21.80 -21.70 -18.65
CA PRO A 1 21.42 -20.52 -17.84
C PRO A 1 21.35 -20.88 -16.36
N ARG A 2 21.97 -20.08 -15.48
CA ARG A 2 21.89 -20.30 -14.02
C ARG A 2 20.46 -19.90 -13.57
N PRO A 3 19.76 -20.70 -12.73
CA PRO A 3 18.44 -20.33 -12.25
C PRO A 3 18.51 -19.06 -11.41
N PHE A 4 17.45 -18.23 -11.48
CA PHE A 4 17.33 -17.09 -10.59
C PHE A 4 17.16 -17.59 -9.15
N GLU A 5 17.92 -17.00 -8.24
CA GLU A 5 17.76 -17.20 -6.80
C GLU A 5 17.05 -15.98 -6.22
N ALA A 6 16.10 -16.22 -5.31
CA ALA A 6 15.40 -15.13 -4.66
C ALA A 6 16.38 -14.34 -3.78
N TYR A 7 16.48 -13.03 -4.03
CA TYR A 7 17.34 -12.14 -3.22
C TYR A 7 16.81 -11.96 -1.80
N ALA A 8 15.50 -11.72 -1.67
CA ALA A 8 14.80 -11.54 -0.41
C ALA A 8 13.43 -12.21 -0.46
N LYS A 9 12.85 -12.48 0.72
CA LYS A 9 11.49 -13.02 0.88
C LYS A 9 10.73 -12.18 1.90
N ALA A 10 9.52 -11.78 1.56
CA ALA A 10 8.64 -10.97 2.40
C ALA A 10 7.35 -11.75 2.67
N PRO A 11 7.14 -12.28 3.89
CA PRO A 11 5.92 -13.02 4.21
C PRO A 11 4.74 -12.07 4.45
N GLU A 12 3.59 -12.40 3.87
CA GLU A 12 2.30 -11.74 4.09
C GLU A 12 1.30 -12.73 4.72
N GLY A 13 0.33 -12.20 5.47
CA GLY A 13 -0.66 -13.04 6.18
C GLY A 13 -1.77 -13.59 5.29
N GLY A 14 -1.89 -13.09 4.05
CA GLY A 14 -2.87 -13.54 3.07
C GLY A 14 -2.36 -13.33 1.64
N PRO A 15 -3.20 -13.63 0.62
CA PRO A 15 -2.89 -13.34 -0.78
C PRO A 15 -2.48 -11.87 -0.98
N VAL A 16 -1.37 -11.65 -1.66
CA VAL A 16 -0.94 -10.29 -2.06
C VAL A 16 -1.82 -9.83 -3.21
N LEU A 17 -2.49 -8.69 -3.02
CA LEU A 17 -3.38 -8.09 -4.01
C LEU A 17 -2.64 -7.11 -4.90
N ASP A 18 -1.73 -6.33 -4.30
CA ASP A 18 -0.90 -5.37 -5.02
C ASP A 18 0.40 -5.06 -4.26
N PHE A 19 1.40 -4.57 -4.98
CA PHE A 19 2.67 -4.09 -4.44
C PHE A 19 3.26 -2.98 -5.31
N CYS A 20 4.00 -2.04 -4.70
CA CYS A 20 4.69 -1.00 -5.47
C CYS A 20 5.99 -0.57 -4.81
N PHE A 21 7.05 -0.37 -5.60
CA PHE A 21 8.33 0.13 -5.11
C PHE A 21 8.27 1.63 -4.82
N PHE A 22 9.06 2.07 -3.85
CA PHE A 22 9.20 3.49 -3.53
C PHE A 22 9.70 4.28 -4.77
N PRO A 23 9.15 5.47 -5.06
CA PRO A 23 9.61 6.30 -6.16
C PRO A 23 11.09 6.64 -6.04
N GLY A 24 11.86 6.46 -7.12
CA GLY A 24 13.31 6.69 -7.07
C GLY A 24 14.08 5.63 -6.27
N PHE A 25 13.55 4.42 -6.17
CA PHE A 25 14.30 3.25 -5.68
C PHE A 25 15.69 3.20 -6.30
N THR A 26 16.74 3.26 -5.47
CA THR A 26 18.13 3.11 -5.90
C THR A 26 18.98 2.52 -4.79
N TRP A 27 19.94 1.69 -5.17
CA TRP A 27 20.92 1.09 -4.25
C TRP A 27 21.87 2.11 -3.64
N ASP A 28 22.04 3.25 -4.28
CA ASP A 28 22.91 4.33 -3.81
C ASP A 28 22.34 5.05 -2.58
N TYR A 29 21.05 4.88 -2.29
CA TYR A 29 20.38 5.51 -1.16
C TYR A 29 19.38 4.54 -0.50
N LEU A 30 19.88 3.74 0.44
CA LEU A 30 19.15 2.67 1.14
C LEU A 30 17.76 3.03 1.71
N PRO A 31 17.46 4.27 2.14
CA PRO A 31 16.11 4.62 2.55
C PRO A 31 15.05 4.41 1.45
N THR A 32 15.40 4.61 0.16
CA THR A 32 14.47 4.36 -0.97
C THR A 32 14.36 2.89 -1.35
N CYS A 33 15.20 2.01 -0.78
CA CYS A 33 15.14 0.56 -0.99
C CYS A 33 13.97 -0.08 -0.22
N CYS A 34 12.75 0.35 -0.50
CA CYS A 34 11.53 -0.19 0.11
C CYS A 34 10.38 -0.30 -0.89
N PHE A 35 9.38 -1.10 -0.54
CA PHE A 35 8.18 -1.31 -1.33
C PHE A 35 6.96 -1.52 -0.43
N LEU A 36 5.78 -1.18 -0.92
CA LEU A 36 4.52 -1.46 -0.25
C LEU A 36 3.95 -2.79 -0.71
N THR A 37 3.13 -3.37 0.15
CA THR A 37 2.34 -4.58 -0.12
C THR A 37 0.96 -4.41 0.48
N SER A 38 -0.06 -4.83 -0.26
CA SER A 38 -1.42 -5.02 0.24
C SER A 38 -1.73 -6.51 0.18
N SER A 39 -2.28 -7.05 1.27
CA SER A 39 -2.70 -8.43 1.35
C SER A 39 -4.14 -8.53 1.85
N GLN A 40 -4.86 -9.53 1.38
CA GLN A 40 -6.28 -9.72 1.71
C GLN A 40 -6.47 -9.82 3.23
N ASP A 41 -7.41 -9.04 3.76
CA ASP A 41 -7.81 -8.96 5.17
C ASP A 41 -6.68 -8.56 6.14
N HIS A 42 -5.66 -7.88 5.62
CA HIS A 42 -4.52 -7.40 6.39
C HIS A 42 -4.25 -5.91 6.14
N PRO A 43 -3.51 -5.25 7.05
CA PRO A 43 -3.01 -3.89 6.83
C PRO A 43 -2.07 -3.80 5.62
N ILE A 44 -1.81 -2.58 5.18
CA ILE A 44 -0.77 -2.28 4.19
C ILE A 44 0.59 -2.31 4.89
N HIS A 45 1.57 -2.97 4.30
CA HIS A 45 2.93 -3.06 4.84
C HIS A 45 3.94 -2.37 3.95
N LEU A 46 4.79 -1.51 4.53
CA LEU A 46 6.03 -1.05 3.90
C LEU A 46 7.16 -1.96 4.33
N ARG A 47 7.91 -2.45 3.35
CA ARG A 47 8.94 -3.47 3.54
C ARG A 47 10.26 -3.00 3.01
N ASP A 48 11.32 -3.46 3.66
CA ASP A 48 12.67 -3.36 3.15
C ASP A 48 12.81 -4.28 1.92
N ALA A 49 13.29 -3.75 0.81
CA ALA A 49 13.45 -4.53 -0.42
C ALA A 49 14.65 -5.48 -0.39
N LEU A 50 15.62 -5.20 0.48
CA LEU A 50 16.88 -5.93 0.54
C LEU A 50 16.79 -7.14 1.46
N SER A 51 16.04 -7.01 2.55
CA SER A 51 15.85 -8.08 3.53
C SER A 51 14.45 -8.68 3.52
N GLY A 52 13.45 -7.99 2.94
CA GLY A 52 12.04 -8.38 3.02
C GLY A 52 11.36 -8.05 4.35
N THR A 53 12.09 -7.45 5.30
CA THR A 53 11.59 -7.18 6.66
C THR A 53 10.55 -6.06 6.66
N LEU A 54 9.57 -6.17 7.55
CA LEU A 54 8.57 -5.13 7.78
C LEU A 54 9.23 -3.86 8.36
N ARG A 55 8.97 -2.70 7.75
CA ARG A 55 9.37 -1.37 8.25
C ARG A 55 8.19 -0.68 8.94
N ASN A 56 7.11 -0.44 8.21
CA ASN A 56 5.92 0.28 8.70
C ASN A 56 4.62 -0.47 8.37
N THR A 57 3.57 -0.21 9.16
CA THR A 57 2.21 -0.74 8.96
C THR A 57 1.18 0.38 8.87
N TYR A 58 0.39 0.39 7.81
CA TYR A 58 -0.70 1.36 7.60
C TYR A 58 -2.04 0.63 7.63
N ARG A 59 -2.96 1.13 8.46
CA ARG A 59 -4.23 0.49 8.81
C ARG A 59 -5.37 1.31 8.23
N PRO A 60 -5.89 0.96 7.05
CA PRO A 60 -7.12 1.55 6.52
C PRO A 60 -8.30 1.14 7.39
N TYR A 61 -8.91 2.11 8.06
CA TYR A 61 -10.13 1.89 8.84
C TYR A 61 -11.36 2.26 8.03
N ASN A 62 -12.40 1.43 8.08
CA ASN A 62 -13.72 1.80 7.54
C ASN A 62 -14.52 2.66 8.54
N GLN A 63 -15.78 2.97 8.21
CA GLN A 63 -16.66 3.79 9.06
C GLN A 63 -17.06 3.12 10.39
N VAL A 64 -16.80 1.83 10.56
CA VAL A 64 -17.05 1.07 11.80
C VAL A 64 -15.73 0.68 12.50
N ASP A 65 -14.63 1.37 12.19
CA ASP A 65 -13.29 1.16 12.76
C ASP A 65 -12.73 -0.27 12.58
N GLU A 66 -13.14 -0.98 11.54
CA GLU A 66 -12.52 -2.25 11.14
C GLU A 66 -11.39 -2.01 10.12
N VAL A 67 -10.32 -2.80 10.25
CA VAL A 67 -9.23 -2.80 9.26
C VAL A 67 -9.72 -3.54 8.00
N CYS A 68 -9.54 -2.91 6.85
CA CYS A 68 -9.85 -3.50 5.54
C CYS A 68 -8.58 -3.64 4.69
N HIS A 69 -8.62 -4.42 3.62
CA HIS A 69 -7.49 -4.52 2.70
C HIS A 69 -7.64 -3.51 1.55
N ALA A 70 -6.52 -3.00 1.03
CA ALA A 70 -6.51 -2.20 -0.18
C ALA A 70 -6.47 -3.11 -1.42
N PHE A 71 -7.10 -2.69 -2.51
CA PHE A 71 -7.06 -3.43 -3.78
C PHE A 71 -5.91 -3.00 -4.68
N SER A 72 -5.47 -1.76 -4.55
CA SER A 72 -4.29 -1.24 -5.26
C SER A 72 -3.54 -0.21 -4.44
N LEU A 73 -2.28 0.02 -4.80
CA LEU A 73 -1.33 0.85 -4.08
C LEU A 73 -0.48 1.68 -5.04
N CYS A 74 -0.32 2.96 -4.71
CA CYS A 74 0.64 3.83 -5.38
C CYS A 74 1.26 4.81 -4.37
N PHE A 75 2.49 5.23 -4.62
CA PHE A 75 3.08 6.37 -3.94
C PHE A 75 2.76 7.67 -4.69
N SER A 76 2.68 8.78 -3.98
CA SER A 76 2.80 10.08 -4.62
C SER A 76 4.18 10.23 -5.26
N ILE A 77 4.31 11.09 -6.28
CA ILE A 77 5.55 11.28 -7.04
C ILE A 77 6.73 11.68 -6.13
N ASP A 78 6.47 12.47 -5.10
CA ASP A 78 7.45 12.92 -4.10
C ASP A 78 7.72 11.88 -2.99
N GLY A 79 7.02 10.74 -3.00
CA GLY A 79 7.14 9.68 -2.01
C GLY A 79 6.62 10.03 -0.61
N SER A 80 5.90 11.15 -0.44
CA SER A 80 5.41 11.60 0.87
C SER A 80 4.07 10.96 1.27
N ARG A 81 3.31 10.44 0.30
CA ARG A 81 1.98 9.87 0.48
C ARG A 81 1.87 8.47 -0.12
N ILE A 82 0.98 7.69 0.47
CA ILE A 82 0.49 6.42 -0.07
C ILE A 82 -0.96 6.63 -0.47
N LEU A 83 -1.29 6.31 -1.71
CA LEU A 83 -2.65 6.27 -2.22
C LEU A 83 -3.06 4.80 -2.32
N ALA A 84 -4.12 4.44 -1.60
CA ALA A 84 -4.63 3.08 -1.55
C ALA A 84 -6.06 3.02 -2.09
N GLY A 85 -6.29 2.14 -3.07
CA GLY A 85 -7.57 1.95 -3.74
C GLY A 85 -8.53 1.07 -2.94
N PHE A 86 -9.78 1.53 -2.78
CA PHE A 86 -10.88 0.82 -2.13
C PHE A 86 -12.14 0.89 -2.99
N PRO A 87 -13.19 0.11 -2.69
CA PRO A 87 -14.47 0.29 -3.35
C PRO A 87 -14.98 1.72 -3.19
N GLN A 88 -15.12 2.44 -4.30
CA GLN A 88 -15.64 3.83 -4.38
C GLN A 88 -14.82 4.87 -3.60
N ALA A 89 -13.60 4.55 -3.17
CA ALA A 89 -12.81 5.45 -2.35
C ALA A 89 -11.30 5.30 -2.60
N ILE A 90 -10.57 6.39 -2.39
CA ILE A 90 -9.12 6.38 -2.25
C ILE A 90 -8.82 6.81 -0.82
N ARG A 91 -8.01 6.04 -0.10
CA ARG A 91 -7.51 6.43 1.22
C ARG A 91 -6.05 6.81 1.13
N ILE A 92 -5.70 7.91 1.78
CA ILE A 92 -4.37 8.49 1.71
C ILE A 92 -3.69 8.35 3.06
N PHE A 93 -2.44 7.91 3.04
CA PHE A 93 -1.58 7.81 4.22
C PHE A 93 -0.36 8.71 4.06
N ASP A 94 0.14 9.20 5.18
CA ASP A 94 1.43 9.88 5.25
C ASP A 94 2.52 8.83 5.52
N VAL A 95 3.52 8.73 4.63
CA VAL A 95 4.60 7.74 4.73
C VAL A 95 5.40 7.88 6.04
N GLN A 96 5.50 9.10 6.57
CA GLN A 96 6.22 9.38 7.81
C GLN A 96 5.37 9.17 9.06
N ARG A 97 4.06 8.90 8.92
CA ARG A 97 3.13 8.69 10.04
C ARG A 97 2.38 7.37 9.89
N PRO A 98 3.02 6.23 10.21
CA PRO A 98 2.38 4.92 10.18
C PRO A 98 1.11 4.87 11.03
N GLY A 99 0.16 4.03 10.64
CA GLY A 99 -1.14 3.91 11.31
C GLY A 99 -2.32 4.26 10.40
N ARG A 100 -3.24 5.10 10.90
CA ARG A 100 -4.52 5.41 10.26
C ARG A 100 -4.36 6.30 9.03
N GLN A 101 -5.28 6.19 8.06
CA GLN A 101 -5.32 7.11 6.92
C GLN A 101 -5.51 8.56 7.38
N VAL A 102 -4.84 9.49 6.71
CA VAL A 102 -4.95 10.93 6.98
C VAL A 102 -6.11 11.56 6.22
N GLU A 103 -6.46 11.02 5.05
CA GLU A 103 -7.56 11.49 4.23
C GLU A 103 -8.30 10.31 3.59
N GLU A 104 -9.56 10.55 3.25
CA GLU A 104 -10.38 9.66 2.44
C GLU A 104 -11.10 10.47 1.37
N TRP A 105 -10.89 10.09 0.12
CA TRP A 105 -11.55 10.68 -1.04
C TRP A 105 -12.63 9.72 -1.53
N LEU A 106 -13.89 10.04 -1.21
CA LEU A 106 -15.05 9.31 -1.73
C LEU A 106 -15.27 9.69 -3.19
N LEU A 107 -15.24 8.70 -4.08
CA LEU A 107 -15.39 8.90 -5.52
C LEU A 107 -16.83 8.69 -6.02
N SER A 108 -17.67 8.04 -5.21
CA SER A 108 -19.09 7.90 -5.49
C SER A 108 -19.86 7.65 -4.20
N THR A 109 -21.16 7.91 -4.23
CA THR A 109 -22.10 7.51 -3.18
C THR A 109 -23.18 6.62 -3.79
N ARG A 110 -23.98 5.95 -2.95
CA ARG A 110 -25.05 5.04 -3.42
C ARG A 110 -26.00 5.68 -4.45
N LYS A 111 -26.23 6.99 -4.34
CA LYS A 111 -27.08 7.79 -5.26
C LYS A 111 -26.28 8.75 -6.15
N GLY A 112 -24.96 8.85 -5.95
CA GLY A 112 -24.09 9.80 -6.64
C GLY A 112 -23.72 9.36 -8.06
N ARG A 113 -23.37 10.35 -8.89
CA ARG A 113 -22.64 10.15 -10.14
C ARG A 113 -21.15 10.24 -9.81
N GLY A 114 -20.39 9.20 -10.13
CA GLY A 114 -18.97 9.08 -9.76
C GLY A 114 -18.46 7.65 -9.94
N GLN A 115 -17.16 7.42 -9.78
CA GLN A 115 -16.54 6.11 -10.02
C GLN A 115 -17.07 5.06 -9.03
N LYS A 116 -17.70 4.02 -9.56
CA LYS A 116 -18.25 2.90 -8.78
C LYS A 116 -17.35 1.66 -8.88
N GLY A 117 -17.42 0.81 -7.86
CA GLY A 117 -16.63 -0.42 -7.80
C GLY A 117 -15.21 -0.19 -7.27
N ILE A 118 -14.33 -1.15 -7.53
CA ILE A 118 -12.94 -1.15 -7.06
C ILE A 118 -12.14 -0.09 -7.83
N ILE A 119 -11.32 0.66 -7.10
CA ILE A 119 -10.29 1.52 -7.68
C ILE A 119 -9.01 0.70 -7.76
N GLY A 120 -8.54 0.48 -8.99
CA GLY A 120 -7.28 -0.18 -9.32
C GLY A 120 -6.21 0.85 -9.65
#